data_AF-A0A0F8C780-F1
#
_entry.id   AF-A0A0F8C780-F1
#
_cell.length_a   1.000
_cell.length_b   1.000
_cell.length_c   1.000
_cell.angle_alpha   90.00
_cell.angle_beta   90.00
_cell.angle_gamma   90.00
#
_symmetry.space_group_name_H-M   'P 1'
#
loop_
_entity.id
_entity.type
_entity.pdbx_description
1 polymer ?
#
loop_
_entity_poly.entity_id
_entity_poly.type
_entity_poly.pdbx_seq_one_letter_code
_entity_poly.pdbx_strand_id
1 'polypeptide(L)'
;MSRKIISKVFLICLLGIISIMPTVSAEDLPESDHNYANNFVYTWPAISDPDATQMRFHLSKLDLADDYSDKLIILDENGNKLKTYNGQREILEDVWTEWYAGNTFKIRLETDTEVTGYGFKIDQVETRTDMAPSGTFPESDHNYANNFVYTWPAISDPDATQMRFHLSKLDLADDYSDKLIILDENGNKLKTYNGQREILEDVWTEWYAGNTFKIRLETDTEVTGYGFKIDQVEIRGIDGETRGIELAEESSEGSPATIKTVSSTVAPVEFSVIESKKSSETAPEINIEVTKDQSSSDAVLFLSGSALSDSGIKSVTVNGIYVGTESWNVPLDLSTGDNTNVIVATGYDGSTTIETINIYNPDPSSEPQSSSYNSYLVAIISGIFVVIAAVLGPIVKKKLKEKENSELQDK
;
A
#
# COMPACT_ATOMS: atom_id res chain seq x y z
N MET A 1 -17.87 -59.17 38.40
CA MET A 1 -18.55 -58.39 37.34
C MET A 1 -17.69 -57.16 37.07
N SER A 2 -17.00 -57.11 35.93
CA SER A 2 -17.40 -56.33 34.73
C SER A 2 -17.17 -54.83 34.96
N ARG A 3 -16.41 -54.04 34.18
CA ARG A 3 -15.82 -54.18 32.84
C ARG A 3 -14.73 -53.09 32.68
N LYS A 4 -13.74 -53.37 31.83
CA LYS A 4 -12.68 -52.46 31.33
C LYS A 4 -13.24 -51.37 30.40
N ILE A 5 -12.37 -50.39 30.05
CA ILE A 5 -12.13 -49.72 28.73
C ILE A 5 -11.94 -48.19 28.94
N ILE A 6 -10.70 -47.66 28.98
CA ILE A 6 -9.86 -47.10 27.88
C ILE A 6 -10.47 -45.83 27.24
N SER A 7 -9.75 -44.68 27.29
CA SER A 7 -9.23 -43.97 26.08
C SER A 7 -8.91 -42.47 26.31
N LYS A 8 -7.64 -42.12 26.03
CA LYS A 8 -7.07 -40.93 25.35
C LYS A 8 -7.50 -39.48 25.66
N VAL A 9 -6.49 -38.69 26.05
CA VAL A 9 -6.04 -37.37 25.52
C VAL A 9 -7.09 -36.44 24.92
N PHE A 10 -7.20 -35.21 25.45
CA PHE A 10 -7.33 -34.01 24.61
C PHE A 10 -6.68 -32.78 25.28
N LEU A 11 -5.69 -32.25 24.56
CA LEU A 11 -5.06 -30.93 24.69
C LEU A 11 -6.07 -29.86 24.22
N ILE A 12 -5.81 -28.59 24.56
CA ILE A 12 -6.39 -27.36 23.98
C ILE A 12 -7.60 -26.80 24.75
N CYS A 13 -7.39 -25.61 25.35
CA CYS A 13 -8.25 -24.43 25.16
C CYS A 13 -7.56 -23.21 25.79
N LEU A 14 -6.57 -22.67 25.09
CA LEU A 14 -6.22 -21.25 25.22
C LEU A 14 -7.13 -20.52 24.23
N LEU A 15 -8.33 -20.15 24.70
CA LEU A 15 -9.24 -19.30 23.94
C LEU A 15 -8.65 -17.90 23.93
N GLY A 16 -7.98 -17.55 22.84
CA GLY A 16 -7.78 -16.17 22.45
C GLY A 16 -9.16 -15.53 22.30
N ILE A 17 -9.35 -14.39 22.95
CA ILE A 17 -10.51 -13.54 22.75
C ILE A 17 -10.35 -12.96 21.34
N ILE A 18 -10.85 -13.68 20.33
CA ILE A 18 -11.12 -13.08 19.04
C ILE A 18 -12.30 -12.15 19.31
N SER A 19 -11.99 -10.85 19.42
CA SER A 19 -12.98 -9.79 19.37
C SER A 19 -13.59 -9.82 17.98
N ILE A 20 -14.62 -10.65 17.80
CA ILE A 20 -15.48 -10.62 16.62
C ILE A 20 -16.22 -9.28 16.74
N MET A 21 -15.73 -8.25 16.06
CA MET A 21 -16.52 -7.05 15.87
C MET A 21 -17.76 -7.46 15.05
N PRO A 22 -18.97 -7.21 15.55
CA PRO A 22 -20.16 -7.53 14.78
C PRO A 22 -20.15 -6.67 13.51
N THR A 23 -20.26 -7.32 12.35
CA THR A 23 -20.69 -6.65 11.13
C THR A 23 -22.10 -6.14 11.36
N VAL A 24 -22.26 -4.81 11.46
CA VAL A 24 -23.56 -4.17 11.65
C VAL A 24 -24.43 -4.44 10.42
N SER A 25 -25.50 -5.20 10.62
CA SER A 25 -26.58 -5.31 9.64
C SER A 25 -27.37 -4.00 9.63
N ALA A 26 -27.98 -3.63 8.49
CA ALA A 26 -28.73 -2.39 8.32
C ALA A 26 -29.91 -2.20 9.31
N GLU A 27 -30.31 -3.25 10.06
CA GLU A 27 -31.31 -3.16 11.14
C GLU A 27 -30.80 -2.54 12.47
N ASP A 28 -29.48 -2.33 12.65
CA ASP A 28 -28.90 -1.86 13.93
C ASP A 28 -28.23 -0.47 13.85
N LEU A 29 -28.50 0.32 12.80
CA LEU A 29 -27.93 1.66 12.69
C LEU A 29 -28.54 2.63 13.72
N PRO A 30 -27.77 3.63 14.20
CA PRO A 30 -28.23 4.51 15.27
C PRO A 30 -29.51 5.29 14.94
N GLU A 31 -30.51 5.15 15.82
CA GLU A 31 -31.77 5.87 15.79
C GLU A 31 -32.18 6.21 17.24
N SER A 32 -32.71 7.40 17.45
CA SER A 32 -33.28 7.80 18.73
C SER A 32 -34.76 7.43 18.84
N ASP A 33 -35.24 7.33 20.08
CA ASP A 33 -36.69 7.34 20.32
C ASP A 33 -37.32 8.61 19.71
N HIS A 34 -38.52 8.45 19.15
CA HIS A 34 -39.23 9.55 18.51
C HIS A 34 -40.02 10.35 19.53
N ASN A 35 -39.63 11.62 19.61
CA ASN A 35 -39.55 12.40 20.83
C ASN A 35 -38.63 11.70 21.84
N TYR A 36 -37.36 12.09 21.79
CA TYR A 36 -36.34 11.65 22.74
C TYR A 36 -36.58 12.25 24.13
N ALA A 37 -35.87 11.75 25.14
CA ALA A 37 -36.00 12.24 26.51
C ALA A 37 -35.13 13.48 26.78
N ASN A 38 -35.60 14.34 27.69
CA ASN A 38 -34.79 15.42 28.29
C ASN A 38 -33.74 14.86 29.25
N ASN A 39 -32.66 15.60 29.48
CA ASN A 39 -31.52 15.27 30.36
C ASN A 39 -30.88 13.94 30.00
N PHE A 40 -30.79 13.66 28.70
CA PHE A 40 -30.36 12.39 28.15
C PHE A 40 -29.00 12.56 27.49
N VAL A 41 -28.05 11.71 27.89
CA VAL A 41 -26.77 11.57 27.20
C VAL A 41 -26.58 10.11 26.89
N TYR A 42 -26.56 9.78 25.59
CA TYR A 42 -26.41 8.40 25.16
C TYR A 42 -25.53 8.31 23.92
N THR A 43 -24.63 7.34 23.93
CA THR A 43 -23.76 7.01 22.81
C THR A 43 -24.15 5.62 22.33
N TRP A 44 -24.54 5.50 21.06
CA TRP A 44 -24.88 4.23 20.46
C TRP A 44 -23.63 3.34 20.32
N PRO A 45 -23.80 2.01 20.15
CA PRO A 45 -22.70 1.14 19.74
C PRO A 45 -21.97 1.71 18.53
N ALA A 46 -20.64 1.50 18.49
CA ALA A 46 -19.83 2.03 17.41
C ALA A 46 -20.24 1.39 16.07
N ILE A 47 -20.29 2.23 15.03
CA ILE A 47 -20.40 1.79 13.65
C ILE A 47 -18.97 1.54 13.17
N SER A 48 -18.66 0.30 12.78
CA SER A 48 -17.32 -0.10 12.35
C SER A 48 -17.38 -0.89 11.06
N ASP A 49 -16.48 -0.57 10.14
CA ASP A 49 -16.15 -1.40 8.98
C ASP A 49 -14.62 -1.54 8.91
N PRO A 50 -14.04 -2.71 9.18
CA PRO A 50 -12.60 -2.89 9.22
C PRO A 50 -11.89 -2.65 7.88
N ASP A 51 -12.61 -2.75 6.76
CA ASP A 51 -12.04 -2.55 5.41
C ASP A 51 -12.17 -1.10 4.94
N ALA A 52 -12.89 -0.24 5.68
CA ALA A 52 -13.02 1.17 5.36
C ALA A 52 -11.78 1.98 5.76
N THR A 53 -11.45 2.99 4.96
CA THR A 53 -10.49 4.07 5.26
C THR A 53 -11.20 5.38 5.59
N GLN A 54 -12.41 5.56 5.05
CA GLN A 54 -13.25 6.73 5.26
C GLN A 54 -14.71 6.29 5.29
N MET A 55 -15.53 6.96 6.08
CA MET A 55 -16.97 6.67 6.21
C MET A 55 -17.81 7.95 6.20
N ARG A 56 -19.05 7.83 5.73
CA ARG A 56 -20.09 8.84 5.92
C ARG A 56 -21.44 8.20 6.24
N PHE A 57 -22.33 8.98 6.83
CA PHE A 57 -23.61 8.49 7.35
C PHE A 57 -24.77 9.20 6.64
N HIS A 58 -25.78 8.44 6.27
CA HIS A 58 -27.02 9.02 5.77
C HIS A 58 -27.94 9.32 6.95
N LEU A 59 -28.40 10.56 7.03
CA LEU A 59 -29.43 10.99 7.96
C LEU A 59 -30.74 11.07 7.19
N SER A 60 -31.59 10.06 7.34
CA SER A 60 -32.95 10.14 6.78
C SER A 60 -33.74 11.27 7.44
N LYS A 61 -33.47 11.55 8.72
CA LYS A 61 -34.02 12.69 9.46
C LYS A 61 -33.14 13.07 10.65
N LEU A 62 -32.96 14.38 10.86
CA LEU A 62 -32.43 14.99 12.08
C LEU A 62 -33.26 16.23 12.43
N ASP A 63 -33.88 16.20 13.60
CA ASP A 63 -34.77 17.21 14.14
C ASP A 63 -34.60 17.27 15.66
N LEU A 64 -33.90 18.30 16.14
CA LEU A 64 -33.64 18.53 17.56
C LEU A 64 -34.38 19.80 18.00
N ALA A 65 -34.45 20.05 19.31
CA ALA A 65 -35.07 21.26 19.85
C ALA A 65 -34.47 22.54 19.22
N ASP A 66 -35.32 23.45 18.72
CA ASP A 66 -34.89 24.70 18.05
C ASP A 66 -34.46 25.77 19.07
N ASP A 67 -33.46 25.44 19.89
CA ASP A 67 -32.92 26.29 20.96
C ASP A 67 -31.39 26.14 21.14
N TYR A 68 -30.73 25.38 20.26
CA TYR A 68 -29.28 25.09 20.26
C TYR A 68 -28.77 24.32 21.49
N SER A 69 -29.66 23.82 22.35
CA SER A 69 -29.28 23.13 23.58
C SER A 69 -28.95 21.66 23.31
N ASP A 70 -29.82 21.00 22.53
CA ASP A 70 -29.71 19.60 22.12
C ASP A 70 -28.73 19.40 20.97
N LYS A 71 -27.99 18.28 21.01
CA LYS A 71 -26.87 18.02 20.10
C LYS A 71 -26.79 16.57 19.64
N LEU A 72 -26.70 16.37 18.33
CA LEU A 72 -26.21 15.12 17.75
C LEU A 72 -24.72 15.29 17.42
N ILE A 73 -23.89 14.36 17.88
CA ILE A 73 -22.44 14.43 17.79
C ILE A 73 -21.91 13.17 17.13
N ILE A 74 -21.08 13.35 16.11
CA ILE A 74 -20.26 12.29 15.52
C ILE A 74 -18.90 12.32 16.23
N LEU A 75 -18.47 11.16 16.71
CA LEU A 75 -17.18 10.99 17.38
C LEU A 75 -16.32 9.95 16.68
N ASP A 76 -15.01 10.12 16.77
CA ASP A 76 -14.05 9.09 16.37
C ASP A 76 -14.04 7.88 17.35
N GLU A 77 -13.23 6.88 17.04
CA GLU A 77 -13.06 5.68 17.89
C GLU A 77 -12.66 6.01 19.33
N ASN A 78 -11.89 7.09 19.53
CA ASN A 78 -11.36 7.53 20.82
C ASN A 78 -12.35 8.40 21.60
N GLY A 79 -13.46 8.79 20.99
CA GLY A 79 -14.47 9.66 21.57
C GLY A 79 -14.16 11.16 21.45
N ASN A 80 -13.26 11.55 20.55
CA ASN A 80 -13.08 12.95 20.17
C ASN A 80 -14.24 13.38 19.28
N LYS A 81 -14.73 14.62 19.44
CA LYS A 81 -15.83 15.16 18.64
C LYS A 81 -15.32 15.53 17.26
N LEU A 82 -15.97 15.03 16.21
CA LEU A 82 -15.69 15.36 14.81
C LEU A 82 -16.69 16.37 14.28
N LYS A 83 -17.99 16.15 14.52
CA LYS A 83 -19.05 17.06 14.10
C LYS A 83 -20.13 17.17 15.16
N THR A 84 -20.66 18.38 15.33
CA THR A 84 -21.82 18.65 16.18
C THR A 84 -22.93 19.30 15.36
N TYR A 85 -24.08 18.64 15.31
CA TYR A 85 -25.33 19.23 14.85
C TYR A 85 -26.08 19.74 16.08
N ASN A 86 -26.24 21.05 16.17
CA ASN A 86 -27.03 21.67 17.23
C ASN A 86 -28.48 21.76 16.78
N GLY A 87 -29.40 21.74 17.74
CA GLY A 87 -30.80 21.99 17.47
C GLY A 87 -31.03 23.38 16.89
N GLN A 88 -31.62 23.39 15.70
CA GLN A 88 -31.87 24.57 14.88
C GLN A 88 -33.22 24.39 14.20
N ARG A 89 -33.82 25.50 13.78
CA ARG A 89 -35.10 25.53 13.07
C ARG A 89 -35.14 24.69 11.79
N GLU A 90 -33.98 24.46 11.18
CA GLU A 90 -33.85 23.67 9.97
C GLU A 90 -33.73 22.19 10.31
N ILE A 91 -34.70 21.42 9.84
CA ILE A 91 -34.72 19.97 9.91
C ILE A 91 -33.88 19.45 8.73
N LEU A 92 -32.94 18.56 9.01
CA LEU A 92 -32.23 17.85 7.94
C LEU A 92 -33.02 16.58 7.60
N GLU A 93 -33.38 16.41 6.33
CA GLU A 93 -34.05 15.21 5.82
C GLU A 93 -33.34 14.75 4.55
N ASP A 94 -33.09 13.44 4.44
CA ASP A 94 -32.48 12.81 3.26
C ASP A 94 -31.11 13.43 2.89
N VAL A 95 -30.21 13.53 3.88
CA VAL A 95 -28.88 14.13 3.69
C VAL A 95 -27.77 13.16 4.08
N TRP A 96 -26.66 13.21 3.34
CA TRP A 96 -25.40 12.58 3.75
C TRP A 96 -24.57 13.54 4.59
N THR A 97 -23.89 13.02 5.60
CA THR A 97 -22.80 13.75 6.25
C THR A 97 -21.63 13.96 5.29
N GLU A 98 -20.70 14.83 5.66
CA GLU A 98 -19.35 14.84 5.06
C GLU A 98 -18.67 13.48 5.28
N TRP A 99 -17.59 13.24 4.52
CA TRP A 99 -16.71 12.09 4.72
C TRP A 99 -15.79 12.33 5.91
N TYR A 100 -15.56 11.30 6.72
CA TYR A 100 -14.61 11.33 7.83
C TYR A 100 -13.58 10.21 7.66
N ALA A 101 -12.31 10.53 7.88
CA ALA A 101 -11.25 9.54 7.88
C ALA A 101 -11.34 8.64 9.12
N GLY A 102 -11.08 7.36 8.91
CA GLY A 102 -11.24 6.31 9.92
C GLY A 102 -12.31 5.31 9.54
N ASN A 103 -12.39 4.26 10.34
CA ASN A 103 -13.17 3.06 10.04
C ASN A 103 -14.10 2.63 11.19
N THR A 104 -14.15 3.45 12.24
CA THR A 104 -14.95 3.23 13.44
C THR A 104 -15.38 4.58 14.01
N PHE A 105 -16.70 4.76 14.14
CA PHE A 105 -17.30 6.01 14.62
C PHE A 105 -18.39 5.74 15.65
N LYS A 106 -18.62 6.72 16.51
CA LYS A 106 -19.68 6.68 17.53
C LYS A 106 -20.63 7.84 17.29
N ILE A 107 -21.91 7.60 17.55
CA ILE A 107 -22.96 8.61 17.48
C ILE A 107 -23.45 8.88 18.89
N ARG A 108 -23.57 10.15 19.28
CA ARG A 108 -24.05 10.57 20.59
C ARG A 108 -25.13 11.64 20.48
N LEU A 109 -26.19 11.48 21.27
CA LEU A 109 -27.20 12.49 21.51
C LEU A 109 -27.00 13.04 22.93
N GLU A 110 -26.89 14.36 23.06
CA GLU A 110 -26.83 15.09 24.33
C GLU A 110 -28.03 16.04 24.37
N THR A 111 -28.90 15.93 25.40
CA THR A 111 -30.12 16.74 25.51
C THR A 111 -30.21 17.52 26.82
N ASP A 112 -30.92 18.63 26.77
CA ASP A 112 -31.10 19.56 27.88
C ASP A 112 -32.38 19.26 28.71
N THR A 113 -32.84 20.21 29.53
CA THR A 113 -34.01 20.01 30.40
C THR A 113 -35.38 20.20 29.75
N GLU A 114 -35.51 20.84 28.59
CA GLU A 114 -36.80 21.32 28.04
C GLU A 114 -36.87 21.20 26.51
N VAL A 115 -38.08 20.98 25.97
CA VAL A 115 -38.34 20.90 24.52
C VAL A 115 -37.65 19.69 23.84
N THR A 116 -38.33 19.01 22.93
CA THR A 116 -37.79 17.86 22.21
C THR A 116 -38.24 17.90 20.76
N GLY A 117 -37.35 17.55 19.83
CA GLY A 117 -37.70 17.25 18.44
C GLY A 117 -38.00 15.77 18.21
N TYR A 118 -38.14 15.37 16.95
CA TYR A 118 -38.24 13.97 16.56
C TYR A 118 -36.99 13.15 16.93
N GLY A 119 -35.82 13.78 16.96
CA GLY A 119 -34.51 13.16 17.19
C GLY A 119 -33.79 12.89 15.88
N PHE A 120 -33.21 11.70 15.72
CA PHE A 120 -32.49 11.36 14.49
C PHE A 120 -32.64 9.90 14.09
N LYS A 121 -32.42 9.63 12.80
CA LYS A 121 -32.28 8.28 12.25
C LYS A 121 -31.16 8.26 11.23
N ILE A 122 -30.18 7.38 11.46
CA ILE A 122 -29.21 6.96 10.46
C ILE A 122 -29.69 5.63 9.88
N ASP A 123 -29.87 5.57 8.56
CA ASP A 123 -30.41 4.40 7.87
C ASP A 123 -29.46 3.82 6.82
N GLN A 124 -28.37 4.54 6.48
CA GLN A 124 -27.33 4.05 5.58
C GLN A 124 -25.94 4.52 6.02
N VAL A 125 -24.94 3.74 5.62
CA VAL A 125 -23.51 4.03 5.78
C VAL A 125 -22.84 3.79 4.44
N GLU A 126 -21.95 4.69 4.05
CA GLU A 126 -21.12 4.53 2.87
C GLU A 126 -19.64 4.58 3.26
N THR A 127 -18.83 3.78 2.58
CA THR A 127 -17.42 3.56 2.92
C THR A 127 -16.55 3.73 1.67
N ARG A 128 -15.37 4.31 1.85
CA ARG A 128 -14.23 4.17 0.93
C ARG A 128 -13.26 3.19 1.53
N THR A 129 -12.67 2.33 0.70
CA THR A 129 -11.68 1.33 1.13
C THR A 129 -10.25 1.76 0.80
N ASP A 130 -10.10 2.70 -0.14
CA ASP A 130 -8.82 3.28 -0.53
C ASP A 130 -8.62 4.64 0.13
N MET A 131 -7.37 5.04 0.35
CA MET A 131 -7.07 6.37 0.91
C MET A 131 -7.29 7.49 -0.11
N ALA A 132 -7.29 7.18 -1.40
CA ALA A 132 -7.43 8.13 -2.49
C ALA A 132 -7.84 7.40 -3.77
N PRO A 133 -8.38 8.12 -4.78
CA PRO A 133 -8.64 7.55 -6.10
C PRO A 133 -7.39 6.93 -6.72
N SER A 134 -7.57 5.83 -7.45
CA SER A 134 -6.49 5.23 -8.24
C SER A 134 -6.12 6.16 -9.39
N GLY A 135 -4.83 6.47 -9.52
CA GLY A 135 -4.32 7.29 -10.61
C GLY A 135 -2.79 7.29 -10.63
N THR A 136 -2.24 7.69 -11.77
CA THR A 136 -0.78 7.83 -11.94
C THR A 136 -0.20 8.90 -11.03
N PHE A 137 -0.92 10.02 -10.92
CA PHE A 137 -0.50 11.18 -10.16
C PHE A 137 -1.42 11.41 -8.95
N PRO A 138 -0.92 12.08 -7.90
CA PRO A 138 -1.70 12.34 -6.70
C PRO A 138 -2.99 13.12 -6.97
N GLU A 139 -4.09 12.55 -6.49
CA GLU A 139 -5.44 13.11 -6.52
C GLU A 139 -6.15 12.73 -5.21
N SER A 140 -6.91 13.65 -4.63
CA SER A 140 -7.79 13.34 -3.49
C SER A 140 -9.14 12.84 -3.98
N ASP A 141 -9.91 12.22 -3.09
CA ASP A 141 -11.34 12.08 -3.35
C ASP A 141 -12.03 13.45 -3.45
N HIS A 142 -13.21 13.48 -4.08
CA HIS A 142 -13.99 14.70 -4.31
C HIS A 142 -15.44 14.53 -3.81
N ASN A 143 -15.83 15.14 -2.69
CA ASN A 143 -14.99 15.86 -1.74
C ASN A 143 -14.06 14.92 -0.95
N TYR A 144 -12.96 15.46 -0.44
CA TYR A 144 -12.06 14.75 0.46
C TYR A 144 -12.69 14.58 1.85
N ALA A 145 -12.10 13.75 2.70
CA ALA A 145 -12.57 13.52 4.06
C ALA A 145 -12.03 14.54 5.08
N ASN A 146 -12.83 14.84 6.08
CA ASN A 146 -12.40 15.47 7.32
C ASN A 146 -11.48 14.54 8.13
N ASN A 147 -10.63 15.14 8.96
CA ASN A 147 -9.66 14.50 9.85
C ASN A 147 -8.69 13.58 9.09
N PHE A 148 -8.40 13.93 7.84
CA PHE A 148 -7.66 13.13 6.89
C PHE A 148 -6.22 13.62 6.81
N VAL A 149 -5.29 12.69 7.04
CA VAL A 149 -3.85 12.94 6.86
C VAL A 149 -3.30 11.83 6.00
N TYR A 150 -2.90 12.17 4.78
CA TYR A 150 -2.36 11.20 3.85
C TYR A 150 -1.23 11.79 3.03
N THR A 151 -0.18 10.99 2.85
CA THR A 151 0.94 11.30 1.98
C THR A 151 0.93 10.28 0.85
N TRP A 152 0.75 10.74 -0.39
CA TRP A 152 0.76 9.88 -1.56
C TRP A 152 2.16 9.28 -1.76
N PRO A 153 2.26 8.16 -2.50
CA PRO A 153 3.54 7.65 -2.98
C PRO A 153 4.38 8.76 -3.62
N ALA A 154 5.71 8.67 -3.44
CA ALA A 154 6.60 9.70 -3.94
C ALA A 154 6.61 9.72 -5.48
N ILE A 155 6.55 10.91 -6.05
CA ILE A 155 6.78 11.14 -7.48
C ILE A 155 8.29 11.30 -7.64
N SER A 156 8.90 10.42 -8.41
CA SER A 156 10.36 10.42 -8.59
C SER A 156 10.71 10.25 -10.05
N ASP A 157 11.71 10.98 -10.50
CA ASP A 157 12.31 10.82 -11.82
C ASP A 157 13.83 10.95 -11.67
N PRO A 158 14.62 9.88 -11.88
CA PRO A 158 16.06 9.88 -11.61
C PRO A 158 16.84 10.86 -12.49
N ASP A 159 16.32 11.21 -13.67
CA ASP A 159 16.98 12.15 -14.59
C ASP A 159 16.67 13.61 -14.23
N ALA A 160 15.72 13.86 -13.33
CA ALA A 160 15.35 15.20 -12.92
C ALA A 160 16.39 15.83 -11.98
N THR A 161 16.68 17.11 -12.22
CA THR A 161 17.36 18.00 -11.26
C THR A 161 16.39 18.98 -10.62
N GLN A 162 15.27 19.22 -11.29
CA GLN A 162 14.14 19.99 -10.79
C GLN A 162 12.85 19.35 -11.29
N MET A 163 11.78 19.46 -10.50
CA MET A 163 10.44 19.03 -10.89
C MET A 163 9.41 20.12 -10.59
N ARG A 164 8.32 20.14 -11.34
CA ARG A 164 7.12 20.92 -11.04
C ARG A 164 5.87 20.12 -11.38
N PHE A 165 4.77 20.47 -10.75
CA PHE A 165 3.52 19.74 -10.82
C PHE A 165 2.44 20.61 -11.43
N HIS A 166 1.62 20.05 -12.31
CA HIS A 166 0.43 20.71 -12.80
C HIS A 166 -0.73 20.40 -11.86
N LEU A 167 -1.39 21.44 -11.38
CA LEU A 167 -2.64 21.34 -10.62
C LEU A 167 -3.77 21.66 -11.57
N SER A 168 -4.47 20.63 -12.06
CA SER A 168 -5.69 20.84 -12.83
C SER A 168 -6.76 21.51 -11.97
N LYS A 169 -6.79 21.17 -10.66
CA LYS A 169 -7.62 21.82 -9.65
C LYS A 169 -7.02 21.68 -8.26
N LEU A 170 -7.09 22.75 -7.46
CA LEU A 170 -6.85 22.78 -6.02
C LEU A 170 -7.88 23.70 -5.36
N ASP A 171 -8.71 23.13 -4.50
CA ASP A 171 -9.82 23.77 -3.80
C ASP A 171 -9.95 23.14 -2.42
N LEU A 172 -9.51 23.85 -1.39
CA LEU A 172 -9.56 23.42 0.01
C LEU A 172 -10.56 24.31 0.77
N ALA A 173 -10.98 23.90 1.96
CA ALA A 173 -11.88 24.68 2.82
C ALA A 173 -11.40 26.14 2.99
N ASP A 174 -12.29 27.12 2.78
CA ASP A 174 -11.93 28.56 2.84
C ASP A 174 -11.84 29.09 4.29
N ASP A 175 -11.01 28.46 5.11
CA ASP A 175 -10.80 28.78 6.52
C ASP A 175 -9.34 28.60 7.00
N TYR A 176 -8.42 28.29 6.07
CA TYR A 176 -6.99 28.06 6.31
C TYR A 176 -6.63 26.85 7.18
N SER A 177 -7.60 26.00 7.53
CA SER A 177 -7.35 24.82 8.37
C SER A 177 -6.67 23.71 7.55
N ASP A 178 -7.20 23.48 6.35
CA ASP A 178 -6.80 22.43 5.42
C ASP A 178 -5.59 22.82 4.56
N LYS A 179 -4.72 21.83 4.29
CA LYS A 179 -3.41 22.06 3.68
C LYS A 179 -3.03 20.98 2.67
N LEU A 180 -2.66 21.43 1.47
CA LEU A 180 -1.87 20.64 0.53
C LEU A 180 -0.39 21.03 0.65
N ILE A 181 0.47 20.04 0.86
CA ILE A 181 1.89 20.23 1.16
C ILE A 181 2.73 19.46 0.14
N ILE A 182 3.69 20.15 -0.47
CA ILE A 182 4.76 19.55 -1.26
C ILE A 182 5.96 19.37 -0.34
N LEU A 183 6.45 18.14 -0.28
CA LEU A 183 7.55 17.71 0.57
C LEU A 183 8.71 17.24 -0.30
N ASP A 184 9.95 17.44 0.16
CA ASP A 184 11.12 16.77 -0.42
C ASP A 184 11.16 15.28 -0.02
N GLU A 185 12.15 14.55 -0.52
CA GLU A 185 12.38 13.13 -0.22
C GLU A 185 12.45 12.84 1.31
N ASN A 186 13.01 13.78 2.07
CA ASN A 186 13.26 13.69 3.51
C ASN A 186 12.02 14.09 4.34
N GLY A 187 10.95 14.55 3.69
CA GLY A 187 9.73 15.01 4.35
C GLY A 187 9.80 16.47 4.84
N ASN A 188 10.77 17.27 4.37
CA ASN A 188 10.79 18.70 4.65
C ASN A 188 9.75 19.41 3.78
N LYS A 189 8.99 20.34 4.36
CA LYS A 189 7.97 21.13 3.65
C LYS A 189 8.64 22.14 2.72
N LEU A 190 8.39 22.03 1.41
CA LEU A 190 8.86 22.97 0.39
C LEU A 190 7.81 24.05 0.09
N LYS A 191 6.55 23.63 -0.01
CA LYS A 191 5.41 24.51 -0.26
C LYS A 191 4.20 24.02 0.51
N THR A 192 3.42 24.97 1.02
CA THR A 192 2.11 24.72 1.59
C THR A 192 1.10 25.62 0.90
N TYR A 193 0.05 25.01 0.38
CA TYR A 193 -1.17 25.67 -0.02
C TYR A 193 -2.16 25.48 1.13
N ASN A 194 -2.65 26.59 1.69
CA ASN A 194 -3.70 26.54 2.68
C ASN A 194 -5.03 26.80 1.99
N GLY A 195 -6.12 26.38 2.62
CA GLY A 195 -7.46 26.84 2.31
C GLY A 195 -7.57 28.35 2.18
N GLN A 196 -7.88 28.82 0.98
CA GLN A 196 -8.11 30.23 0.66
C GLN A 196 -9.28 30.31 -0.32
N ARG A 197 -10.00 31.43 -0.30
CA ARG A 197 -11.10 31.72 -1.23
C ARG A 197 -10.79 31.53 -2.72
N GLU A 198 -9.51 31.63 -3.09
CA GLU A 198 -9.06 31.47 -4.47
C GLU A 198 -8.80 29.99 -4.78
N ILE A 199 -9.63 29.44 -5.66
CA ILE A 199 -9.44 28.12 -6.25
C ILE A 199 -8.35 28.23 -7.32
N LEU A 200 -7.37 27.33 -7.28
CA LEU A 200 -6.39 27.23 -8.36
C LEU A 200 -6.87 26.20 -9.39
N GLU A 201 -6.95 26.59 -10.66
CA GLU A 201 -7.32 25.71 -11.76
C GLU A 201 -6.34 25.92 -12.92
N ASP A 202 -5.88 24.82 -13.52
CA ASP A 202 -4.98 24.83 -14.69
C ASP A 202 -3.69 25.64 -14.44
N VAL A 203 -3.01 25.36 -13.33
CA VAL A 203 -1.77 26.06 -12.94
C VAL A 203 -0.60 25.11 -12.70
N TRP A 204 0.59 25.55 -13.09
CA TRP A 204 1.84 24.88 -12.71
C TRP A 204 2.38 25.44 -11.40
N THR A 205 2.95 24.57 -10.57
CA THR A 205 3.78 25.00 -9.44
C THR A 205 5.07 25.67 -9.92
N GLU A 206 5.78 26.27 -8.96
CA GLU A 206 7.18 26.62 -9.15
C GLU A 206 8.04 25.36 -9.39
N TRP A 207 9.25 25.55 -9.90
CA TRP A 207 10.25 24.48 -10.00
C TRP A 207 10.90 24.24 -8.63
N TYR A 208 10.89 22.99 -8.18
CA TYR A 208 11.54 22.55 -6.96
C TYR A 208 12.80 21.77 -7.30
N ALA A 209 13.91 22.05 -6.60
CA ALA A 209 15.16 21.32 -6.77
C ALA A 209 15.06 19.93 -6.14
N GLY A 210 15.61 18.93 -6.83
CA GLY A 210 15.48 17.53 -6.46
C GLY A 210 14.74 16.74 -7.52
N ASN A 211 14.68 15.44 -7.29
CA ASN A 211 14.24 14.44 -8.26
C ASN A 211 13.18 13.48 -7.68
N THR A 212 12.79 13.72 -6.42
CA THR A 212 11.87 12.91 -5.64
C THR A 212 11.08 13.83 -4.72
N PHE A 213 9.75 13.80 -4.81
CA PHE A 213 8.85 14.64 -4.02
C PHE A 213 7.65 13.86 -3.52
N LYS A 214 7.12 14.25 -2.36
CA LYS A 214 5.90 13.68 -1.79
C LYS A 214 4.82 14.75 -1.71
N ILE A 215 3.59 14.34 -1.97
CA ILE A 215 2.41 15.21 -1.85
C ILE A 215 1.63 14.76 -0.63
N ARG A 216 1.21 15.70 0.22
CA ARG A 216 0.48 15.41 1.45
C ARG A 216 -0.70 16.34 1.63
N LEU A 217 -1.85 15.77 1.98
CA LEU A 217 -3.06 16.47 2.38
C LEU A 217 -3.23 16.31 3.89
N GLU A 218 -3.45 17.41 4.59
CA GLU A 218 -3.82 17.45 6.00
C GLU A 218 -5.12 18.23 6.14
N THR A 219 -6.14 17.63 6.74
CA THR A 219 -7.46 18.26 6.93
C THR A 219 -7.86 18.32 8.40
N ASP A 220 -8.68 19.31 8.73
CA ASP A 220 -9.29 19.43 10.05
C ASP A 220 -10.63 18.68 10.12
N THR A 221 -11.47 18.96 11.13
CA THR A 221 -12.68 18.19 11.39
C THR A 221 -13.93 18.65 10.63
N GLU A 222 -13.91 19.79 9.95
CA GLU A 222 -15.13 20.37 9.37
C GLU A 222 -14.88 21.13 8.06
N VAL A 223 -15.89 21.14 7.18
CA VAL A 223 -15.88 21.88 5.90
C VAL A 223 -14.90 21.27 4.92
N THR A 224 -15.42 20.83 3.78
CA THR A 224 -14.59 20.23 2.73
C THR A 224 -14.76 20.96 1.41
N GLY A 225 -13.67 21.07 0.65
CA GLY A 225 -13.66 21.49 -0.74
C GLY A 225 -13.63 20.30 -1.70
N TYR A 226 -13.42 20.57 -2.99
CA TYR A 226 -13.15 19.52 -3.97
C TYR A 226 -11.88 18.74 -3.60
N GLY A 227 -10.82 19.41 -3.14
CA GLY A 227 -9.52 18.82 -2.83
C GLY A 227 -8.51 19.17 -3.90
N PHE A 228 -7.77 18.20 -4.42
CA PHE A 228 -6.79 18.48 -5.47
C PHE A 228 -6.64 17.35 -6.47
N LYS A 229 -6.17 17.71 -7.67
CA LYS A 229 -5.74 16.78 -8.70
C LYS A 229 -4.45 17.30 -9.34
N ILE A 230 -3.41 16.48 -9.29
CA ILE A 230 -2.24 16.61 -10.15
C ILE A 230 -2.44 15.68 -11.34
N ASP A 231 -2.33 16.20 -12.55
CA ASP A 231 -2.54 15.45 -13.79
C ASP A 231 -1.32 15.43 -14.70
N GLN A 232 -0.33 16.29 -14.44
CA GLN A 232 0.94 16.32 -15.18
C GLN A 232 2.11 16.67 -14.27
N VAL A 233 3.30 16.20 -14.67
CA VAL A 233 4.57 16.51 -14.02
C VAL A 233 5.59 16.85 -15.10
N GLU A 234 6.35 17.92 -14.88
CA GLU A 234 7.48 18.25 -15.71
C GLU A 234 8.78 18.17 -14.92
N ILE A 235 9.83 17.78 -15.63
CA ILE A 235 11.19 17.66 -15.11
C ILE A 235 12.16 18.53 -15.90
N ARG A 236 13.26 18.91 -15.25
CA ARG A 236 14.45 19.46 -15.92
C ARG A 236 15.62 18.52 -15.74
N GLY A 237 16.15 18.03 -16.84
CA GLY A 237 17.31 17.13 -16.86
C GLY A 237 18.63 17.83 -16.52
N ILE A 238 19.69 17.04 -16.36
CA ILE A 238 21.07 17.56 -16.25
C ILE A 238 21.50 18.33 -17.52
N ASP A 239 20.92 17.98 -18.66
CA ASP A 239 21.07 18.68 -19.94
C ASP A 239 20.31 20.02 -20.01
N GLY A 240 19.50 20.32 -18.99
CA GLY A 240 18.69 21.54 -18.91
C GLY A 240 17.42 21.49 -19.77
N GLU A 241 17.13 20.37 -20.43
CA GLU A 241 15.89 20.21 -21.20
C GLU A 241 14.69 20.01 -20.27
N THR A 242 13.57 20.61 -20.64
CA THR A 242 12.28 20.39 -19.97
C THR A 242 11.56 19.24 -20.66
N ARG A 243 11.15 18.23 -19.89
CA ARG A 243 10.42 17.05 -20.39
C ARG A 243 9.19 16.84 -19.51
N GLY A 244 8.08 16.45 -20.12
CA GLY A 244 6.95 15.92 -19.36
C GLY A 244 7.26 14.50 -18.93
N ILE A 245 6.83 14.12 -17.72
CA ILE A 245 6.67 12.70 -17.38
C ILE A 245 5.41 12.25 -18.12
N GLU A 246 5.59 11.81 -19.36
CA GLU A 246 4.51 11.29 -20.19
C GLU A 246 4.45 9.77 -20.02
N LEU A 247 3.25 9.25 -19.77
CA LEU A 247 3.01 7.82 -19.65
C LEU A 247 3.49 7.11 -20.91
N ALA A 248 4.18 5.97 -20.76
CA ALA A 248 4.35 5.04 -21.87
C ALA A 248 2.96 4.53 -22.25
N GLU A 249 2.34 5.12 -23.27
CA GLU A 249 1.15 4.56 -23.88
C GLU A 249 1.51 3.19 -24.49
N GLU A 250 0.78 2.14 -24.13
CA GLU A 250 0.72 0.94 -24.96
C GLU A 250 0.02 1.29 -26.28
N SER A 251 0.72 1.93 -27.21
CA SER A 251 0.20 2.19 -28.55
C SER A 251 0.48 0.99 -29.44
N SER A 252 -0.56 0.21 -29.74
CA SER A 252 -0.54 -0.72 -30.86
C SER A 252 -0.55 0.06 -32.20
N GLU A 253 0.28 -0.40 -33.14
CA GLU A 253 0.30 -0.15 -34.58
C GLU A 253 1.02 1.12 -35.12
N GLY A 254 2.13 0.89 -35.84
CA GLY A 254 2.14 1.24 -37.27
C GLY A 254 3.18 2.21 -37.87
N SER A 255 4.48 1.88 -37.83
CA SER A 255 5.51 2.20 -38.88
C SER A 255 6.09 3.64 -38.96
N PRO A 256 7.27 3.86 -39.61
CA PRO A 256 8.55 3.90 -38.92
C PRO A 256 9.24 5.26 -39.05
N ALA A 257 9.69 5.82 -37.94
CA ALA A 257 10.63 6.93 -37.94
C ALA A 257 11.91 6.52 -37.20
N THR A 258 13.04 6.76 -37.85
CA THR A 258 14.40 6.33 -37.51
C THR A 258 14.78 6.67 -36.06
N ILE A 259 14.76 5.65 -35.20
CA ILE A 259 15.28 5.72 -33.83
C ILE A 259 16.81 5.73 -33.90
N LYS A 260 17.43 6.84 -33.51
CA LYS A 260 18.81 6.83 -33.01
C LYS A 260 18.77 6.16 -31.65
N THR A 261 19.28 4.93 -31.60
CA THR A 261 19.45 4.15 -30.38
C THR A 261 20.35 4.90 -29.39
N VAL A 262 19.78 5.44 -28.33
CA VAL A 262 20.51 5.80 -27.11
C VAL A 262 20.33 4.61 -26.17
N SER A 263 21.43 3.98 -25.82
CA SER A 263 21.49 2.75 -25.03
C SER A 263 21.13 3.06 -23.58
N SER A 264 19.94 2.65 -23.12
CA SER A 264 19.65 2.51 -21.69
C SER A 264 20.59 1.46 -21.08
N THR A 265 21.27 1.78 -19.98
CA THR A 265 22.29 0.92 -19.35
C THR A 265 21.74 0.21 -18.10
N VAL A 266 20.56 -0.41 -18.24
CA VAL A 266 19.98 -1.26 -17.19
C VAL A 266 20.57 -2.65 -17.30
N ALA A 267 21.26 -3.12 -16.25
CA ALA A 267 21.85 -4.45 -16.22
C ALA A 267 21.00 -5.38 -15.33
N PRO A 268 20.59 -6.56 -15.82
CA PRO A 268 19.94 -7.55 -14.96
C PRO A 268 20.91 -8.02 -13.88
N VAL A 269 20.39 -8.24 -12.68
CA VAL A 269 21.15 -8.72 -11.53
C VAL A 269 20.66 -10.12 -11.21
N GLU A 270 21.60 -11.05 -11.14
CA GLU A 270 21.31 -12.43 -10.76
C GLU A 270 20.86 -12.49 -9.30
N PHE A 271 19.81 -13.26 -9.05
CA PHE A 271 19.32 -13.60 -7.72
C PHE A 271 19.02 -15.09 -7.68
N SER A 272 18.95 -15.65 -6.48
CA SER A 272 18.59 -17.05 -6.30
C SER A 272 17.28 -17.18 -5.55
N VAL A 273 16.32 -17.93 -6.10
CA VAL A 273 15.11 -18.33 -5.38
C VAL A 273 15.49 -19.38 -4.34
N ILE A 274 15.30 -19.05 -3.06
CA ILE A 274 15.55 -19.94 -1.92
C ILE A 274 14.36 -20.87 -1.69
N GLU A 275 13.15 -20.30 -1.67
CA GLU A 275 11.92 -21.03 -1.40
C GLU A 275 10.75 -20.37 -2.15
N SER A 276 9.87 -21.19 -2.72
CA SER A 276 8.59 -20.75 -3.28
C SER A 276 7.48 -21.64 -2.74
N LYS A 277 6.47 -21.04 -2.14
CA LYS A 277 5.37 -21.73 -1.46
C LYS A 277 4.03 -21.11 -1.81
N LYS A 278 3.19 -21.89 -2.50
CA LYS A 278 1.78 -21.59 -2.75
C LYS A 278 0.89 -22.19 -1.66
N SER A 279 -0.13 -21.47 -1.20
CA SER A 279 -1.09 -21.96 -0.20
C SER A 279 -2.16 -22.90 -0.79
N SER A 280 -2.49 -22.72 -2.07
CA SER A 280 -3.54 -23.43 -2.81
C SER A 280 -3.26 -23.39 -4.31
N GLU A 281 -4.06 -24.10 -5.10
CA GLU A 281 -4.01 -24.02 -6.58
C GLU A 281 -4.48 -22.67 -7.12
N THR A 282 -5.26 -21.91 -6.33
CA THR A 282 -5.73 -20.55 -6.67
C THR A 282 -4.73 -19.45 -6.29
N ALA A 283 -3.63 -19.83 -5.62
CA ALA A 283 -2.63 -18.89 -5.14
C ALA A 283 -1.96 -18.12 -6.28
N PRO A 284 -1.67 -16.81 -6.10
CA PRO A 284 -1.09 -15.97 -7.14
C PRO A 284 0.17 -16.56 -7.79
N GLU A 285 0.31 -16.42 -9.10
CA GLU A 285 1.59 -16.59 -9.78
C GLU A 285 2.38 -15.29 -9.68
N ILE A 286 3.68 -15.37 -9.40
CA ILE A 286 4.56 -14.21 -9.29
C ILE A 286 5.78 -14.38 -10.19
N ASN A 287 6.13 -13.30 -10.90
CA ASN A 287 7.37 -13.19 -11.66
C ASN A 287 8.20 -12.05 -11.07
N ILE A 288 9.51 -12.26 -10.92
CA ILE A 288 10.42 -11.32 -10.25
C ILE A 288 11.60 -11.02 -11.16
N GLU A 289 11.99 -9.76 -11.20
CA GLU A 289 13.19 -9.27 -11.86
C GLU A 289 13.98 -8.36 -10.92
N VAL A 290 15.30 -8.50 -10.91
CA VAL A 290 16.20 -7.58 -10.22
C VAL A 290 17.04 -6.86 -11.27
N THR A 291 17.03 -5.54 -11.24
CA THR A 291 17.82 -4.73 -12.18
C THR A 291 18.70 -3.75 -11.44
N LYS A 292 19.88 -3.49 -12.00
CA LYS A 292 20.82 -2.48 -11.55
C LYS A 292 20.85 -1.36 -12.56
N ASP A 293 20.55 -0.16 -12.09
CA ASP A 293 20.78 1.03 -12.90
C ASP A 293 22.24 1.47 -12.74
N GLN A 294 22.99 1.47 -13.86
CA GLN A 294 24.40 1.88 -13.91
C GLN A 294 24.57 3.31 -14.44
N SER A 295 23.48 4.08 -14.55
CA SER A 295 23.47 5.45 -15.03
C SER A 295 24.21 6.44 -14.12
N SER A 296 24.45 6.08 -12.85
CA SER A 296 25.11 6.93 -11.85
C SER A 296 26.22 6.19 -11.07
N SER A 297 27.06 6.93 -10.34
CA SER A 297 28.11 6.36 -9.47
C SER A 297 27.55 5.58 -8.27
N ASP A 298 26.29 5.84 -7.91
CA ASP A 298 25.57 5.21 -6.81
C ASP A 298 24.49 4.30 -7.41
N ALA A 299 24.93 3.14 -7.92
CA ALA A 299 24.03 2.23 -8.61
C ALA A 299 22.93 1.70 -7.68
N VAL A 300 21.66 1.99 -8.00
CA VAL A 300 20.49 1.54 -7.26
C VAL A 300 19.99 0.20 -7.83
N LEU A 301 19.63 -0.72 -6.94
CA LEU A 301 19.00 -1.98 -7.29
C LEU A 301 17.48 -1.87 -7.15
N PHE A 302 16.77 -2.36 -8.15
CA PHE A 302 15.31 -2.42 -8.15
C PHE A 302 14.86 -3.88 -8.13
N LEU A 303 13.89 -4.18 -7.27
CA LEU A 303 13.11 -5.40 -7.33
C LEU A 303 11.78 -5.07 -7.99
N SER A 304 11.54 -5.68 -9.14
CA SER A 304 10.30 -5.55 -9.90
C SER A 304 9.61 -6.89 -10.00
N GLY A 305 8.31 -6.86 -10.28
CA GLY A 305 7.61 -8.07 -10.60
C GLY A 305 6.17 -7.86 -11.01
N SER A 306 5.55 -8.98 -11.37
CA SER A 306 4.13 -9.07 -11.67
C SER A 306 3.49 -10.20 -10.88
N ALA A 307 2.21 -10.03 -10.53
CA ALA A 307 1.41 -11.03 -9.84
C ALA A 307 0.09 -11.26 -10.58
N LEU A 308 -0.33 -12.51 -10.73
CA LEU A 308 -1.55 -12.88 -11.44
C LEU A 308 -2.33 -13.97 -10.69
N SER A 309 -3.64 -13.79 -10.53
CA SER A 309 -4.57 -14.80 -9.99
C SER A 309 -5.93 -14.64 -10.65
N ASP A 310 -6.64 -15.75 -10.86
CA ASP A 310 -8.03 -15.74 -11.35
C ASP A 310 -8.98 -14.95 -10.42
N SER A 311 -8.63 -14.82 -9.13
CA SER A 311 -9.39 -14.04 -8.16
C SER A 311 -8.98 -12.55 -8.10
N GLY A 312 -7.97 -12.14 -8.88
CA GLY A 312 -7.30 -10.85 -8.76
C GLY A 312 -6.31 -10.81 -7.58
N ILE A 313 -5.49 -9.76 -7.53
CA ILE A 313 -4.46 -9.58 -6.50
C ILE A 313 -4.90 -8.53 -5.49
N LYS A 314 -5.04 -8.95 -4.22
CA LYS A 314 -5.34 -8.06 -3.09
C LYS A 314 -4.12 -7.25 -2.68
N SER A 315 -2.94 -7.87 -2.64
CA SER A 315 -1.70 -7.18 -2.29
C SER A 315 -0.45 -7.97 -2.65
N VAL A 316 0.64 -7.24 -2.89
CA VAL A 316 2.00 -7.76 -2.88
C VAL A 316 2.80 -6.99 -1.84
N THR A 317 3.57 -7.72 -1.04
CA THR A 317 4.49 -7.14 -0.06
C THR A 317 5.91 -7.63 -0.31
N VAL A 318 6.90 -6.78 -0.04
CA VAL A 318 8.33 -7.13 0.01
C VAL A 318 8.81 -6.84 1.42
N ASN A 319 9.33 -7.85 2.10
CA ASN A 319 9.74 -7.79 3.52
C ASN A 319 8.63 -7.26 4.45
N GLY A 320 7.37 -7.56 4.12
CA GLY A 320 6.19 -7.13 4.88
C GLY A 320 5.69 -5.71 4.56
N ILE A 321 6.36 -4.98 3.65
CA ILE A 321 5.93 -3.66 3.19
C ILE A 321 5.12 -3.81 1.92
N TYR A 322 3.95 -3.17 1.83
CA TYR A 322 3.12 -3.18 0.62
C TYR A 322 3.82 -2.46 -0.54
N VAL A 323 3.88 -3.12 -1.70
CA VAL A 323 4.57 -2.63 -2.89
C VAL A 323 3.68 -2.47 -4.13
N GLY A 324 2.44 -2.96 -4.07
CA GLY A 324 1.49 -2.90 -5.17
C GLY A 324 0.58 -4.13 -5.23
N THR A 325 -0.03 -4.36 -6.39
CA THR A 325 -0.90 -5.50 -6.67
C THR A 325 -0.36 -6.31 -7.87
N GLU A 326 -0.84 -6.07 -9.08
CA GLU A 326 -0.53 -6.89 -10.26
C GLU A 326 0.85 -6.58 -10.86
N SER A 327 1.37 -5.37 -10.64
CA SER A 327 2.71 -4.95 -11.08
C SER A 327 3.32 -4.03 -10.04
N TRP A 328 4.62 -4.17 -9.82
CA TRP A 328 5.32 -3.44 -8.77
C TRP A 328 6.81 -3.28 -9.14
N ASN A 329 7.41 -2.20 -8.66
CA ASN A 329 8.83 -1.87 -8.82
C ASN A 329 9.26 -1.08 -7.60
N VAL A 330 10.20 -1.63 -6.82
CA VAL A 330 10.65 -1.01 -5.58
C VAL A 330 12.17 -1.00 -5.48
N PRO A 331 12.77 0.10 -4.97
CA PRO A 331 14.20 0.12 -4.69
C PRO A 331 14.52 -0.85 -3.54
N LEU A 332 15.66 -1.52 -3.65
CA LEU A 332 16.21 -2.38 -2.61
C LEU A 332 17.35 -1.68 -1.88
N ASP A 333 17.25 -1.62 -0.56
CA ASP A 333 18.37 -1.29 0.31
C ASP A 333 19.07 -2.58 0.74
N LEU A 334 20.24 -2.86 0.15
CA LEU A 334 20.98 -4.10 0.38
C LEU A 334 22.22 -3.85 1.26
N SER A 335 22.34 -4.61 2.34
CA SER A 335 23.59 -4.72 3.09
C SER A 335 24.65 -5.45 2.27
N THR A 336 25.93 -5.24 2.58
CA THR A 336 27.01 -6.05 2.00
C THR A 336 26.83 -7.53 2.36
N GLY A 337 26.96 -8.42 1.37
CA GLY A 337 26.80 -9.86 1.49
C GLY A 337 25.44 -10.35 0.96
N ASP A 338 24.98 -11.47 1.51
CA ASP A 338 23.70 -12.09 1.16
C ASP A 338 22.52 -11.33 1.78
N ASN A 339 21.55 -10.95 0.94
CA ASN A 339 20.34 -10.27 1.36
C ASN A 339 19.11 -11.13 1.03
N THR A 340 18.43 -11.60 2.07
CA THR A 340 17.19 -12.35 1.93
C THR A 340 16.01 -11.41 1.84
N ASN A 341 15.22 -11.54 0.77
CA ASN A 341 14.00 -10.79 0.55
C ASN A 341 12.81 -11.73 0.46
N VAL A 342 11.73 -11.41 1.17
CA VAL A 342 10.50 -12.21 1.22
C VAL A 342 9.39 -11.44 0.50
N ILE A 343 8.91 -12.02 -0.59
CA ILE A 343 7.80 -11.51 -1.38
C ILE A 343 6.55 -12.30 -1.01
N VAL A 344 5.45 -11.62 -0.69
CA VAL A 344 4.16 -12.25 -0.43
C VAL A 344 3.10 -11.63 -1.31
N ALA A 345 2.56 -12.41 -2.25
CA ALA A 345 1.39 -12.05 -3.04
C ALA A 345 0.14 -12.69 -2.43
N THR A 346 -0.93 -11.92 -2.26
CA THR A 346 -2.20 -12.34 -1.67
C THR A 346 -3.33 -12.11 -2.66
N GLY A 347 -4.09 -13.14 -2.98
CA GLY A 347 -5.31 -13.04 -3.80
C GLY A 347 -6.51 -12.53 -2.98
N TYR A 348 -7.57 -12.06 -3.65
CA TYR A 348 -8.80 -11.65 -2.97
C TYR A 348 -9.53 -12.82 -2.28
N ASP A 349 -9.30 -14.05 -2.75
CA ASP A 349 -9.78 -15.27 -2.10
C ASP A 349 -9.00 -15.64 -0.82
N GLY A 350 -8.00 -14.84 -0.44
CA GLY A 350 -7.13 -15.05 0.72
C GLY A 350 -6.01 -16.07 0.48
N SER A 351 -5.88 -16.62 -0.72
CA SER A 351 -4.75 -17.46 -1.09
C SER A 351 -3.45 -16.64 -1.16
N THR A 352 -2.33 -17.28 -0.87
CA THR A 352 -1.02 -16.62 -0.80
C THR A 352 0.05 -17.40 -1.53
N THR A 353 0.95 -16.66 -2.17
CA THR A 353 2.23 -17.17 -2.65
C THR A 353 3.34 -16.40 -1.96
N ILE A 354 4.23 -17.16 -1.32
CA ILE A 354 5.42 -16.64 -0.64
C ILE A 354 6.64 -17.06 -1.45
N GLU A 355 7.42 -16.10 -1.90
CA GLU A 355 8.70 -16.33 -2.58
C GLU A 355 9.82 -15.67 -1.81
N THR A 356 10.82 -16.46 -1.42
CA THR A 356 12.01 -15.99 -0.72
C THR A 356 13.18 -16.04 -1.68
N ILE A 357 13.80 -14.90 -1.92
CA ILE A 357 14.96 -14.78 -2.81
C ILE A 357 16.18 -14.29 -2.01
N ASN A 358 17.37 -14.63 -2.50
CA ASN A 358 18.62 -14.07 -2.03
C ASN A 358 19.28 -13.25 -3.14
N ILE A 359 19.72 -12.05 -2.79
CA ILE A 359 20.46 -11.15 -3.67
C ILE A 359 21.81 -10.88 -3.02
N TYR A 360 22.89 -11.19 -3.75
CA TYR A 360 24.25 -10.99 -3.26
C TYR A 360 24.76 -9.59 -3.63
N ASN A 361 25.11 -8.80 -2.62
CA ASN A 361 25.71 -7.47 -2.78
C ASN A 361 27.20 -7.53 -2.38
N PRO A 362 28.18 -7.48 -3.32
CA PRO A 362 29.59 -7.65 -3.01
C PRO A 362 30.15 -6.51 -2.15
N ASP A 363 31.14 -6.81 -1.30
CA ASP A 363 31.88 -5.79 -0.53
C ASP A 363 32.75 -4.93 -1.47
N PRO A 364 32.57 -3.60 -1.51
CA PRO A 364 33.36 -2.72 -2.37
C PRO A 364 34.87 -2.75 -2.04
N SER A 365 35.27 -3.22 -0.85
CA SER A 365 36.67 -3.39 -0.45
C SER A 365 37.29 -4.73 -0.88
N SER A 366 36.50 -5.62 -1.50
CA SER A 366 36.91 -6.98 -1.87
C SER A 366 37.26 -7.17 -3.35
N GLU A 367 37.23 -6.11 -4.17
CA GLU A 367 37.63 -6.23 -5.58
C GLU A 367 39.10 -6.66 -5.69
N PRO A 368 39.42 -7.83 -6.29
CA PRO A 368 40.80 -8.21 -6.52
C PRO A 368 41.42 -7.24 -7.54
N GLN A 369 42.53 -6.62 -7.14
CA GLN A 369 43.41 -5.84 -8.01
C GLN A 369 43.57 -6.52 -9.37
N SER A 370 43.28 -5.78 -10.44
CA SER A 370 43.36 -6.25 -11.82
C SER A 370 44.75 -6.80 -12.14
N SER A 371 44.86 -8.12 -12.30
CA SER A 371 45.98 -8.70 -13.03
C SER A 371 45.65 -8.64 -14.51
N SER A 372 46.46 -7.91 -15.26
CA SER A 372 46.39 -7.74 -16.72
C SER A 372 46.03 -9.04 -17.45
N TYR A 373 44.91 -9.06 -18.15
CA TYR A 373 44.66 -10.10 -19.15
C TYR A 373 45.49 -9.80 -20.40
N ASN A 374 46.62 -10.48 -20.50
CA ASN A 374 47.40 -10.61 -21.72
C ASN A 374 46.54 -11.29 -22.79
N SER A 375 46.53 -10.68 -23.97
CA SER A 375 45.99 -11.20 -25.21
C SER A 375 46.78 -12.41 -25.71
N TYR A 376 46.48 -13.62 -25.22
CA TYR A 376 46.84 -14.87 -25.89
C TYR A 376 45.87 -15.98 -25.50
N LEU A 377 44.92 -16.30 -26.39
CA LEU A 377 44.74 -17.66 -26.93
C LEU A 377 43.50 -17.72 -27.82
N VAL A 378 43.75 -17.64 -29.12
CA VAL A 378 42.93 -18.28 -30.14
C VAL A 378 43.10 -19.79 -30.01
N ALA A 379 41.98 -20.51 -30.03
CA ALA A 379 41.78 -21.92 -30.40
C ALA A 379 42.47 -23.01 -29.56
N ILE A 380 41.68 -24.06 -29.24
CA ILE A 380 41.92 -25.50 -29.52
C ILE A 380 41.18 -26.39 -28.48
N ILE A 381 40.35 -27.32 -29.00
CA ILE A 381 39.88 -28.60 -28.40
C ILE A 381 38.78 -28.49 -27.31
N SER A 382 37.51 -28.76 -27.61
CA SER A 382 36.88 -30.09 -27.79
C SER A 382 37.16 -31.07 -26.65
N GLY A 383 36.21 -31.22 -25.73
CA GLY A 383 36.14 -32.37 -24.83
C GLY A 383 36.40 -32.02 -23.37
N ILE A 384 35.31 -32.00 -22.59
CA ILE A 384 35.19 -32.59 -21.24
C ILE A 384 33.67 -32.58 -20.93
N PHE A 385 32.93 -33.37 -21.70
CA PHE A 385 31.72 -34.03 -21.21
C PHE A 385 32.10 -35.51 -21.12
N VAL A 386 32.70 -35.90 -19.99
CA VAL A 386 32.72 -37.24 -19.35
C VAL A 386 33.77 -37.15 -18.24
N VAL A 387 33.43 -36.57 -17.07
CA VAL A 387 34.04 -36.96 -15.78
C VAL A 387 33.04 -36.74 -14.63
N ILE A 388 31.82 -37.27 -14.77
CA ILE A 388 31.03 -37.72 -13.62
C ILE A 388 31.13 -39.25 -13.60
N ALA A 389 32.35 -39.75 -13.37
CA ALA A 389 32.62 -41.18 -13.17
C ALA A 389 33.95 -41.45 -12.43
N ALA A 390 34.56 -40.46 -11.76
CA ALA A 390 35.88 -40.60 -11.15
C ALA A 390 35.94 -40.43 -9.63
N VAL A 391 34.81 -40.21 -8.94
CA VAL A 391 34.80 -40.07 -7.47
C VAL A 391 34.00 -41.15 -6.73
N LEU A 392 33.20 -41.96 -7.43
CA LEU A 392 32.42 -43.05 -6.80
C LEU A 392 32.99 -44.47 -7.01
N GLY A 393 34.00 -44.64 -7.87
CA GLY A 393 34.65 -45.93 -8.14
C GLY A 393 35.45 -46.55 -6.97
N PRO A 394 36.21 -45.78 -6.16
CA PRO A 394 37.05 -46.38 -5.13
C PRO A 394 36.30 -46.81 -3.85
N ILE A 395 35.12 -46.24 -3.57
CA ILE A 395 34.38 -46.50 -2.32
C ILE A 395 33.50 -47.76 -2.44
N VAL A 396 32.94 -48.05 -3.63
CA VAL A 396 32.11 -49.25 -3.86
C VAL A 396 32.97 -50.51 -3.98
N LYS A 397 34.21 -50.42 -4.49
CA LYS A 397 35.10 -51.57 -4.67
C LYS A 397 35.76 -52.05 -3.36
N LYS A 398 35.81 -51.21 -2.31
CA LYS A 398 36.35 -51.58 -0.99
C LYS A 398 35.32 -52.32 -0.12
N LYS A 399 34.02 -51.97 -0.22
CA LYS A 399 32.94 -52.68 0.51
C LYS A 399 32.56 -54.05 -0.08
N LEU A 400 32.81 -54.29 -1.37
CA LEU A 400 32.54 -55.60 -1.99
C LEU A 400 33.63 -56.65 -1.69
N LYS A 401 34.89 -56.23 -1.49
CA LYS A 401 36.01 -57.14 -1.14
C LYS A 401 36.02 -57.58 0.33
N GLU A 402 35.46 -56.78 1.24
CA GLU A 402 35.32 -57.16 2.66
C GLU A 402 34.13 -58.11 2.90
N LYS A 403 33.12 -58.11 2.03
CA LYS A 403 31.99 -59.05 2.11
C LYS A 403 32.34 -60.44 1.53
N GLU A 404 33.09 -60.49 0.43
CA GLU A 404 33.56 -61.75 -0.20
C GLU A 404 34.58 -62.52 0.68
N ASN A 405 35.41 -61.83 1.47
CA ASN A 405 36.35 -62.47 2.40
C ASN A 405 35.71 -62.92 3.73
N SER A 406 34.50 -62.46 4.05
CA SER A 406 33.74 -62.93 5.24
C SER A 406 32.86 -64.15 4.96
N GLU A 407 32.53 -64.43 3.69
CA GLU A 407 31.73 -65.60 3.30
C GLU A 407 32.59 -66.81 2.87
N LEU A 408 33.92 -66.66 2.79
CA LEU A 408 34.88 -67.74 2.49
C LEU A 408 35.60 -68.33 3.73
N GLN A 409 35.22 -67.91 4.95
CA GLN A 409 35.70 -68.52 6.20
C GLN A 409 34.63 -69.31 6.98
N ASP A 410 33.44 -69.52 6.40
CA ASP A 410 32.35 -70.31 7.03
C ASP A 410 31.66 -71.30 6.06
N LYS A 411 32.42 -71.89 5.12
CA LYS A 411 31.99 -73.09 4.36
C LYS A 411 33.12 -73.97 3.86
#